data_AF-A0A2B7H1N5-F1
#
_entry.id   AF-A0A2B7H1N5-F1
#
_cell.length_a   1.000
_cell.length_b   1.000
_cell.length_c   1.000
_cell.angle_alpha   90.00
_cell.angle_beta   90.00
_cell.angle_gamma   90.00
#
_symmetry.space_group_name_H-M   'P 1'
#
loop_
_entity.id
_entity.type
_entity.pdbx_description
1 polymer ?
#
loop_
_entity_poly.entity_id
_entity_poly.type
_entity_poly.pdbx_seq_one_letter_code
_entity_poly.pdbx_strand_id
1 'polypeptide(L)'
;MALFIDGVADDGTIWVEQPVNITHVDAVTVDVYSQQKSFNRMSQVAFFAGKKPRDGLSEGDFNREKVIEDHAGWKTYSYSVSGLEGIVTLAVGMNVVWETGVRRFFDDIRLVAE
;
A
#
# COMPACT_ATOMS: atom_id res chain seq x y z
N MET A 1 -11.51 -3.62 0.21
CA MET A 1 -10.77 -4.86 -0.15
C MET A 1 -10.16 -5.51 1.09
N ALA A 2 -10.15 -6.85 1.18
CA ALA A 2 -9.46 -7.59 2.25
C ALA A 2 -8.24 -8.32 1.67
N LEU A 3 -7.08 -8.13 2.28
CA LEU A 3 -5.83 -8.81 1.93
C LEU A 3 -5.39 -9.73 3.06
N PHE A 4 -4.89 -10.91 2.71
CA PHE A 4 -4.44 -11.91 3.66
C PHE A 4 -3.18 -12.59 3.15
N ILE A 5 -2.17 -12.65 4.02
CA ILE A 5 -0.97 -13.49 3.86
C ILE A 5 -0.99 -14.47 5.03
N ASP A 6 -0.78 -15.75 4.74
CA ASP A 6 -0.86 -16.84 5.73
C ASP A 6 0.44 -17.06 6.52
N GLY A 7 1.54 -16.44 6.08
CA GLY A 7 2.86 -16.51 6.72
C GLY A 7 3.67 -17.75 6.33
N VAL A 8 3.27 -18.49 5.27
CA VAL A 8 4.08 -19.61 4.74
C VAL A 8 5.33 -19.09 4.01
N ALA A 9 5.26 -17.90 3.44
CA ALA A 9 6.43 -17.14 3.01
C ALA A 9 6.93 -16.29 4.19
N ASP A 10 8.25 -16.27 4.42
CA ASP A 10 8.91 -15.61 5.55
C ASP A 10 8.50 -14.11 5.64
N ASP A 11 8.69 -13.43 4.52
CA ASP A 11 8.14 -12.13 4.17
C ASP A 11 7.27 -12.22 2.91
N GLY A 12 6.51 -11.16 2.63
CA GLY A 12 5.75 -11.12 1.39
C GLY A 12 4.92 -9.87 1.19
N THR A 13 4.79 -9.50 -0.08
CA THR A 13 3.96 -8.39 -0.53
C THR A 13 2.80 -8.89 -1.38
N ILE A 14 1.58 -8.48 -1.06
CA ILE A 14 0.37 -8.69 -1.86
C ILE A 14 -0.25 -7.34 -2.23
N TRP A 15 -0.63 -7.16 -3.49
CA TRP A 15 -1.15 -5.89 -3.99
C TRP A 15 -2.21 -6.07 -5.07
N VAL A 16 -2.94 -4.99 -5.32
CA VAL A 16 -3.71 -4.80 -6.54
C VAL A 16 -3.13 -3.60 -7.27
N GLU A 17 -2.97 -3.73 -8.60
CA GLU A 17 -2.45 -2.68 -9.45
C GLU A 17 -3.40 -2.35 -10.59
N GLN A 18 -3.39 -1.09 -11.03
CA GLN A 18 -4.13 -0.63 -12.20
C GLN A 18 -3.45 0.60 -12.85
N PRO A 19 -3.61 0.81 -14.16
CA PRO A 19 -3.24 2.07 -14.78
C PRO A 19 -4.21 3.18 -14.35
N VAL A 20 -3.68 4.31 -13.90
CA VAL A 20 -4.46 5.50 -13.51
C VAL A 20 -3.88 6.74 -14.16
N ASN A 21 -4.74 7.68 -14.54
CA ASN A 21 -4.30 9.00 -14.97
C ASN A 21 -4.11 9.90 -13.74
N ILE A 22 -2.90 10.40 -13.53
CA ILE A 22 -2.56 11.24 -12.37
C ILE A 22 -2.29 12.70 -12.77
N THR A 23 -2.59 13.08 -14.01
CA THR A 23 -2.50 14.48 -14.41
C THR A 23 -3.34 15.34 -13.45
N HIS A 24 -2.70 16.34 -12.82
CA HIS A 24 -3.27 17.20 -11.78
C HIS A 24 -3.62 16.50 -10.46
N VAL A 25 -2.93 15.40 -10.12
CA VAL A 25 -3.07 14.73 -8.81
C VAL A 25 -1.79 14.96 -8.01
N ASP A 26 -1.94 15.45 -6.78
CA ASP A 26 -0.81 15.72 -5.89
C ASP A 26 -0.54 14.56 -4.94
N ALA A 27 -1.60 13.83 -4.57
CA ALA A 27 -1.52 12.71 -3.65
C ALA A 27 -2.50 11.59 -3.98
N VAL A 28 -2.12 10.37 -3.57
CA VAL A 28 -3.02 9.23 -3.46
C VAL A 28 -3.23 8.94 -1.99
N THR A 29 -4.49 8.84 -1.57
CA THR A 29 -4.84 8.42 -0.22
C THR A 29 -5.47 7.04 -0.21
N VAL A 30 -5.27 6.31 0.89
CA VAL A 30 -5.87 5.00 1.13
C VAL A 30 -6.21 4.84 2.60
N ASP A 31 -7.40 4.33 2.89
CA ASP A 31 -7.82 4.00 4.24
C ASP A 31 -7.46 2.56 4.54
N VAL A 32 -6.76 2.35 5.66
CA VAL A 32 -6.34 1.01 6.09
C VAL A 32 -6.84 0.77 7.49
N TYR A 33 -7.42 -0.41 7.71
CA TYR A 33 -7.90 -0.84 9.01
C TYR A 33 -6.84 -1.63 9.76
N SER A 34 -6.66 -1.28 11.03
CA SER A 34 -5.90 -2.07 11.99
C SER A 34 -6.78 -2.49 13.16
N GLN A 35 -6.81 -3.80 13.45
CA GLN A 35 -7.61 -4.33 14.55
C GLN A 35 -7.21 -3.73 15.90
N GLN A 36 -5.90 -3.55 16.11
CA GLN A 36 -5.37 -2.98 17.33
C GLN A 36 -4.07 -2.23 17.04
N LYS A 37 -3.79 -1.21 17.86
CA LYS A 37 -2.49 -0.57 17.91
C LYS A 37 -1.50 -1.50 18.60
N SER A 38 -0.33 -1.69 18.00
CA SER A 38 0.73 -2.55 18.54
C SER A 38 2.09 -1.92 18.33
N PHE A 39 3.02 -2.19 19.25
CA PHE A 39 4.45 -1.90 19.04
C PHE A 39 5.09 -2.92 18.10
N ASN A 40 4.48 -4.10 17.93
CA ASN A 40 4.93 -5.10 16.97
C ASN A 40 4.52 -4.68 15.57
N ARG A 41 5.51 -4.41 14.73
CA ARG A 41 5.35 -4.02 13.32
C ARG A 41 5.18 -5.29 12.50
N MET A 42 3.94 -5.74 12.32
CA MET A 42 3.65 -6.98 11.60
C MET A 42 3.47 -6.73 10.11
N SER A 43 2.95 -5.56 9.74
CA SER A 43 2.67 -5.23 8.35
C SER A 43 2.83 -3.74 8.03
N GLN A 44 3.10 -3.48 6.77
CA GLN A 44 3.28 -2.15 6.20
C GLN A 44 2.33 -1.98 5.01
N VAL A 45 1.91 -0.75 4.76
CA VAL A 45 1.27 -0.41 3.48
C VAL A 45 2.34 -0.54 2.40
N ALA A 46 2.06 -1.32 1.36
CA ALA A 46 2.88 -1.39 0.16
C ALA A 46 2.27 -0.45 -0.89
N PHE A 47 2.97 0.63 -1.21
CA PHE A 47 2.52 1.63 -2.17
C PHE A 47 3.51 1.79 -3.32
N PHE A 48 3.02 1.80 -4.56
CA PHE A 48 3.79 2.13 -5.75
C PHE A 48 2.96 3.01 -6.67
N ALA A 49 3.56 4.08 -7.19
CA ALA A 49 3.02 4.86 -8.29
C ALA A 49 4.16 5.22 -9.25
N GLY A 50 4.00 4.91 -10.53
CA GLY A 50 5.00 5.25 -11.54
C GLY A 50 4.98 4.35 -12.77
N LYS A 51 6.07 4.39 -13.54
CA LYS A 51 6.26 3.51 -14.69
C LYS A 51 6.59 2.11 -14.20
N LYS A 52 5.74 1.14 -14.53
CA LYS A 52 5.97 -0.28 -14.19
C LYS A 52 7.27 -0.79 -14.82
N PRO A 53 8.14 -1.49 -14.06
CA PRO A 53 9.31 -2.17 -14.61
C PRO A 53 8.92 -3.25 -15.63
N ARG A 54 9.82 -3.55 -16.57
CA ARG A 54 9.51 -4.49 -17.67
C ARG A 54 9.16 -5.89 -17.17
N ASP A 55 9.84 -6.33 -16.11
CA ASP A 55 9.73 -7.70 -15.59
C ASP A 55 8.63 -7.83 -14.52
N GLY A 56 7.82 -6.78 -14.31
CA GLY A 56 6.77 -6.73 -13.29
C GLY A 56 7.14 -5.86 -12.09
N LEU A 57 6.22 -5.78 -11.12
CA LEU A 57 6.55 -5.26 -9.80
C LEU A 57 7.09 -6.40 -8.93
N SER A 58 8.07 -6.06 -8.13
CA SER A 58 8.68 -6.87 -7.08
C SER A 58 8.53 -6.17 -5.74
N GLU A 59 8.75 -6.89 -4.64
CA GLU A 59 8.66 -6.32 -3.30
C GLU A 59 9.57 -5.09 -3.10
N GLY A 60 10.73 -5.06 -3.76
CA GLY A 60 11.68 -3.95 -3.68
C GLY A 60 11.19 -2.65 -4.31
N ASP A 61 10.14 -2.69 -5.14
CA ASP A 61 9.62 -1.51 -5.82
C ASP A 61 8.67 -0.68 -4.94
N PHE A 62 8.13 -1.27 -3.87
CA PHE A 62 7.11 -0.63 -3.05
C PHE A 62 7.73 0.27 -1.97
N ASN A 63 7.14 1.47 -1.80
CA ASN A 63 7.28 2.23 -0.57
C ASN A 63 6.55 1.49 0.56
N ARG A 64 7.31 1.10 1.59
CA ARG A 64 6.84 0.33 2.76
C ARG A 64 7.06 1.06 4.09
N GLU A 65 7.24 2.38 4.06
CA GLU A 65 7.58 3.15 5.28
C GLU A 65 6.45 3.19 6.32
N LYS A 66 5.20 3.02 5.89
CA LYS A 66 4.02 3.20 6.73
C LYS A 66 3.62 1.88 7.39
N VAL A 67 3.87 1.76 8.69
CA VAL A 67 3.43 0.63 9.52
C VAL A 67 1.92 0.72 9.77
N ILE A 68 1.22 -0.41 9.64
CA ILE A 68 -0.23 -0.48 9.81
C ILE A 68 -0.63 -0.59 11.29
N GLU A 69 0.19 -1.24 12.13
CA GLU A 69 -0.11 -1.40 13.56
C GLU A 69 0.09 -0.14 14.41
N ASP A 70 0.45 1.02 13.83
CA ASP A 70 0.65 2.26 14.58
C ASP A 70 -0.66 2.92 15.07
N HIS A 71 -1.81 2.36 14.67
CA HIS A 71 -3.15 2.78 15.03
C HIS A 71 -4.09 1.58 15.27
N ALA A 72 -5.27 1.88 15.81
CA ALA A 72 -6.42 0.97 15.86
C ALA A 72 -7.56 1.61 15.07
N GLY A 73 -8.46 0.80 14.51
CA GLY A 73 -9.52 1.27 13.64
C GLY A 73 -9.01 1.65 12.25
N TRP A 74 -9.71 2.57 11.58
CA TRP A 74 -9.32 3.08 10.26
C TRP A 74 -8.33 4.25 10.39
N LYS A 75 -7.38 4.33 9.46
CA LYS A 75 -6.48 5.47 9.28
C LYS A 75 -6.22 5.70 7.80
N THR A 76 -6.26 6.97 7.40
CA THR A 76 -5.88 7.40 6.06
C THR A 76 -4.37 7.56 5.96
N TYR A 77 -3.77 6.91 4.99
CA TYR A 77 -2.40 7.13 4.56
C TYR A 77 -2.39 7.96 3.29
N SER A 78 -1.44 8.89 3.19
CA SER A 78 -1.28 9.76 2.03
C SER A 78 0.13 9.62 1.46
N TYR A 79 0.21 9.47 0.13
CA TYR A 79 1.44 9.37 -0.63
C TYR A 79 1.47 10.45 -1.68
N SER A 80 2.51 11.28 -1.65
CA SER A 80 2.72 12.30 -2.67
C SER A 80 3.05 11.64 -4.01
N VAL A 81 2.44 12.14 -5.07
CA VAL A 81 2.72 11.78 -6.47
C VAL A 81 3.01 13.02 -7.31
N SER A 82 3.27 14.17 -6.69
CA SER A 82 3.42 15.50 -7.29
C SER A 82 4.67 15.71 -8.17
N GLY A 83 5.30 14.62 -8.63
CA GLY A 83 6.36 14.63 -9.64
C GLY A 83 6.13 13.63 -10.78
N LEU A 84 4.96 12.99 -10.81
CA LEU A 84 4.52 12.09 -11.87
C LEU A 84 3.51 12.83 -12.75
N GLU A 85 3.32 12.37 -13.98
CA GLU A 85 2.29 12.91 -14.88
C GLU A 85 1.75 11.84 -15.83
N GLY A 86 0.52 12.05 -16.31
CA GLY A 86 -0.12 11.18 -17.28
C GLY A 86 -0.56 9.83 -16.69
N ILE A 87 -0.54 8.79 -17.53
CA ILE A 87 -0.94 7.44 -17.11
C ILE A 87 0.23 6.74 -16.44
N VAL A 88 0.05 6.39 -15.17
CA VAL A 88 1.02 5.62 -14.38
C VAL A 88 0.40 4.31 -13.90
N THR A 89 1.22 3.35 -13.50
CA THR A 89 0.75 2.20 -12.72
C THR A 89 0.66 2.61 -11.27
N LEU A 90 -0.53 2.49 -10.68
CA LEU A 90 -0.76 2.61 -9.25
C LEU A 90 -0.98 1.22 -8.66
N ALA A 91 -0.22 0.87 -7.63
CA ALA A 91 -0.38 -0.36 -6.89
C ALA A 91 -0.46 -0.08 -5.39
N VAL A 92 -1.43 -0.71 -4.74
CA VAL A 92 -1.68 -0.57 -3.30
C VAL A 92 -1.89 -1.94 -2.69
N GLY A 93 -1.26 -2.18 -1.56
CA GLY A 93 -1.31 -3.46 -0.90
C GLY A 93 -0.68 -3.49 0.48
N MET A 94 -0.29 -4.68 0.89
CA MET A 94 0.29 -4.97 2.19
C MET A 94 1.61 -5.73 2.01
N ASN A 95 2.62 -5.29 2.76
CA ASN A 95 3.83 -6.05 3.02
C ASN A 95 3.76 -6.63 4.44
N VAL A 96 4.15 -7.90 4.61
CA VAL A 96 4.29 -8.55 5.92
C VAL A 96 5.77 -8.62 6.29
N VAL A 97 6.09 -8.32 7.55
CA VAL A 97 7.46 -8.21 8.07
C VAL A 97 7.87 -9.42 8.90
N TRP A 98 6.92 -10.26 9.30
CA TRP A 98 7.15 -11.43 10.15
C TRP A 98 6.33 -12.62 9.65
N GLU A 99 6.86 -13.83 9.84
CA GLU A 99 6.20 -15.12 9.53
C GLU A 99 4.91 -15.34 10.34
N THR A 100 3.85 -14.62 10.01
CA THR A 100 2.57 -14.71 10.70
C THR A 100 1.41 -14.45 9.75
N GLY A 101 0.27 -15.06 10.07
CA GLY A 101 -0.97 -14.81 9.38
C GLY A 101 -1.46 -13.38 9.66
N VAL A 102 -1.43 -12.52 8.64
CA VAL A 102 -1.88 -11.12 8.76
C VAL A 102 -3.02 -10.86 7.79
N ARG A 103 -4.13 -10.34 8.33
CA ARG A 103 -5.26 -9.84 7.54
C ARG A 103 -5.41 -8.34 7.75
N ARG A 104 -5.55 -7.60 6.65
CA ARG A 104 -5.81 -6.16 6.65
C ARG A 104 -6.94 -5.80 5.70
N PHE A 105 -7.63 -4.72 6.00
CA PHE A 105 -8.65 -4.16 5.13
C PHE A 105 -8.17 -2.81 4.59
N PHE A 106 -8.31 -2.63 3.29
CA PHE A 106 -7.96 -1.43 2.55
C PHE A 106 -9.22 -0.91 1.90
N ASP A 107 -9.49 0.38 1.98
CA ASP A 107 -10.67 1.01 1.40
C ASP A 107 -10.39 2.45 0.95
N ASP A 108 -11.35 3.04 0.25
CA ASP A 108 -11.36 4.47 -0.12
C ASP A 108 -10.04 4.98 -0.70
N ILE A 109 -9.53 4.25 -1.71
CA ILE A 109 -8.38 4.68 -2.50
C ILE A 109 -8.82 5.88 -3.35
N ARG A 110 -8.23 7.05 -3.11
CA ARG A 110 -8.63 8.32 -3.72
C ARG A 110 -7.44 9.02 -4.36
N LEU A 111 -7.66 9.60 -5.53
CA LEU A 111 -6.76 10.58 -6.14
C LEU A 111 -7.17 11.96 -5.65
N VAL A 112 -6.23 12.73 -5.12
CA VAL A 112 -6.46 14.06 -4.55
C VAL A 112 -5.68 15.10 -5.34
N ALA A 113 -6.41 16.04 -5.91
CA ALA A 113 -5.90 17.30 -6.44
C ALA A 113 -6.08 18.37 -5.37
N GLU A 114 -5.12 19.28 -5.19
CA GLU A 114 -5.38 20.54 -4.46
C GLU A 114 -6.35 21.47 -5.20
#